data_AF-A0A7K7YFV9-F1
#
_entry.id   AF-A0A7K7YFV9-F1
#
_cell.length_a   1.000
_cell.length_b   1.000
_cell.length_c   1.000
_cell.angle_alpha   90.00
_cell.angle_beta   90.00
_cell.angle_gamma   90.00
#
_symmetry.space_group_name_H-M   'P 1'
#
loop_
_entity.id
_entity.type
_entity.pdbx_description
1 polymer ?
#
loop_
_entity_poly.entity_id
_entity_poly.type
_entity_poly.pdbx_seq_one_letter_code
_entity_poly.pdbx_strand_id
1 'polypeptide(L)'
;YKELPTAVNITWSSINFKTILQWQPKPSGYFYTVEIHGWTSDIKRKCILTSETECDVTDVLRNVKETYTAHILSVRPVEMDNFEEPPFAVSEKFIPYSQKKVSVCVLVSLTATKDYSQKGSKLNVVFKDPLTPYIFPNGSFQSIQDIFQHDLEYKLYYWKDPSSGKKDVTTKSHNFEVTVDIGKNYCFYVQGIIPSRRENRNGQKSMVLCTSVGRNILDEYGTEVFIILAVIAVAVITLAIVLPVVLCKRKKAKKARVVREKELLNGV
;
A
#
# COMPACT_ATOMS: atom_id res chain seq x y z
N TYR A 1 46.82 -13.97 -19.15
CA TYR A 1 45.48 -13.36 -19.19
C TYR A 1 45.10 -12.96 -17.77
N LYS A 2 44.55 -11.74 -17.56
CA LYS A 2 44.13 -11.31 -16.21
C LYS A 2 42.77 -11.92 -15.91
N GLU A 3 42.71 -12.77 -14.89
CA GLU A 3 41.51 -13.43 -14.39
C GLU A 3 40.45 -12.37 -14.02
N LEU A 4 39.20 -12.61 -14.40
CA LEU A 4 38.11 -11.69 -14.09
C LEU A 4 37.73 -11.80 -12.61
N PRO A 5 37.43 -10.67 -11.94
CA PRO A 5 36.98 -10.71 -10.56
C PRO A 5 35.60 -11.36 -10.48
N THR A 6 35.39 -12.22 -9.48
CA THR A 6 34.09 -12.85 -9.20
C THR A 6 33.19 -11.91 -8.41
N ALA A 7 31.87 -12.10 -8.55
CA ALA A 7 30.91 -11.41 -7.71
C ALA A 7 31.07 -11.80 -6.23
N VAL A 8 30.72 -10.88 -5.33
CA VAL A 8 30.72 -11.05 -3.87
C VAL A 8 29.46 -10.43 -3.28
N ASN A 9 29.17 -10.73 -2.01
CA ASN A 9 27.99 -10.23 -1.29
C ASN A 9 26.69 -10.52 -2.06
N ILE A 10 26.55 -11.73 -2.57
CA ILE A 10 25.37 -12.12 -3.36
C ILE A 10 24.19 -12.31 -2.41
N THR A 11 23.15 -11.50 -2.57
CA THR A 11 21.97 -11.50 -1.71
C THR A 11 20.70 -11.74 -2.51
N TRP A 12 19.82 -12.58 -1.96
CA TRP A 12 18.46 -12.77 -2.43
C TRP A 12 17.52 -11.79 -1.74
N SER A 13 16.82 -10.97 -2.52
CA SER A 13 15.72 -10.14 -2.03
C SER A 13 14.42 -10.65 -2.62
N SER A 14 13.51 -11.16 -1.78
CA SER A 14 12.25 -11.73 -2.25
C SER A 14 11.08 -11.29 -1.40
N ILE A 15 10.15 -10.53 -2.00
CA ILE A 15 8.93 -10.05 -1.35
C ILE A 15 7.76 -10.45 -2.23
N ASN A 16 6.76 -11.13 -1.66
CA ASN A 16 5.59 -11.62 -2.37
C ASN A 16 5.93 -12.37 -3.67
N PHE A 17 6.98 -13.21 -3.62
CA PHE A 17 7.54 -13.97 -4.74
C PHE A 17 8.16 -13.17 -5.89
N LYS A 18 8.16 -11.84 -5.82
CA LYS A 18 9.06 -11.01 -6.64
C LYS A 18 10.47 -11.17 -6.10
N THR A 19 11.38 -11.74 -6.89
CA THR A 19 12.72 -12.11 -6.44
C THR A 19 13.80 -11.45 -7.29
N ILE A 20 14.64 -10.65 -6.63
CA ILE A 20 15.75 -9.91 -7.22
C ILE A 20 17.04 -10.37 -6.55
N LEU A 21 18.03 -10.72 -7.35
CA LEU A 21 19.40 -10.96 -6.92
C LEU A 21 20.17 -9.65 -6.96
N GLN A 22 21.04 -9.44 -5.97
CA GLN A 22 21.94 -8.29 -5.90
C GLN A 22 23.33 -8.77 -5.52
N TRP A 23 24.36 -8.12 -6.04
CA TRP A 23 25.76 -8.48 -5.78
C TRP A 23 26.68 -7.28 -5.95
N GLN A 24 27.98 -7.50 -5.76
CA GLN A 24 29.04 -6.51 -5.97
C GLN A 24 30.26 -7.20 -6.62
N PRO A 25 31.25 -6.47 -7.17
CA PRO A 25 31.26 -5.04 -7.45
C PRO A 25 30.60 -4.71 -8.81
N LYS A 26 30.44 -3.41 -9.09
CA LYS A 26 30.03 -2.94 -10.43
C LYS A 26 31.13 -3.29 -11.43
N PRO A 27 30.81 -3.91 -12.57
CA PRO A 27 31.83 -4.41 -13.47
C PRO A 27 32.47 -3.26 -14.27
N SER A 28 33.76 -3.39 -14.58
CA SER A 28 34.53 -2.42 -15.36
C SER A 28 35.42 -3.15 -16.36
N GLY A 29 35.06 -3.10 -17.65
CA GLY A 29 35.75 -3.86 -18.70
C GLY A 29 35.39 -5.35 -18.76
N TYR A 30 34.30 -5.76 -18.11
CA TYR A 30 33.70 -7.09 -18.17
C TYR A 30 32.19 -6.98 -17.89
N PHE A 31 31.46 -8.09 -17.96
CA PHE A 31 30.02 -8.16 -17.70
C PHE A 31 29.67 -9.36 -16.83
N TYR A 32 28.45 -9.36 -16.29
CA TYR A 32 27.90 -10.52 -15.59
C TYR A 32 26.87 -11.26 -16.45
N THR A 33 26.76 -12.57 -16.23
CA THR A 33 25.62 -13.38 -16.65
C THR A 33 25.16 -14.20 -15.45
N VAL A 34 23.86 -14.26 -15.20
CA VAL A 34 23.30 -15.00 -14.07
C VAL A 34 22.77 -16.34 -14.56
N GLU A 35 23.15 -17.42 -13.90
CA GLU A 35 22.58 -18.75 -14.08
C GLU A 35 21.85 -19.18 -12.81
N ILE A 36 20.60 -19.59 -12.97
CA ILE A 36 19.78 -20.14 -11.90
C ILE A 36 19.79 -21.66 -12.02
N HIS A 37 20.32 -22.31 -11.00
CA HIS A 37 20.42 -23.75 -10.87
C HIS A 37 19.34 -24.21 -9.90
N GLY A 38 18.38 -25.01 -10.39
CA GLY A 38 17.42 -25.72 -9.55
C GLY A 38 17.90 -27.15 -9.30
N TRP A 39 17.48 -27.75 -8.18
CA TRP A 39 17.80 -29.15 -7.89
C TRP A 39 17.22 -30.14 -8.93
N THR A 40 16.07 -29.82 -9.49
CA THR A 40 15.32 -30.63 -10.47
C THR A 40 15.07 -29.88 -11.78
N SER A 41 15.11 -28.56 -11.75
CA SER A 41 14.87 -27.69 -12.90
C SER A 41 16.13 -27.52 -13.75
N ASP A 42 15.95 -27.42 -15.07
CA ASP A 42 17.05 -27.06 -15.97
C ASP A 42 17.67 -25.71 -15.58
N ILE A 43 18.97 -25.58 -15.84
CA ILE A 43 19.69 -24.31 -15.68
C ILE A 43 19.05 -23.24 -16.56
N LYS A 44 18.71 -22.09 -15.98
CA LYS A 44 18.16 -20.94 -16.71
C LYS A 44 19.11 -19.75 -16.63
N ARG A 45 19.43 -19.17 -17.78
CA ARG A 45 20.23 -17.94 -17.89
C ARG A 45 19.34 -16.70 -17.81
N LYS A 46 19.79 -15.69 -17.06
CA LYS A 46 19.15 -14.39 -16.88
C LYS A 46 20.21 -13.28 -16.91
N CYS A 47 19.76 -12.07 -17.24
CA CYS A 47 20.59 -10.86 -17.25
C CYS A 47 21.94 -11.08 -17.95
N ILE A 48 21.87 -11.54 -19.20
CA ILE A 48 23.02 -11.93 -20.00
C ILE A 48 23.83 -10.69 -20.38
N LEU A 49 25.14 -10.73 -20.18
CA LEU A 49 26.08 -9.64 -20.47
C LEU A 49 25.63 -8.30 -19.82
N THR A 50 25.15 -8.35 -18.58
CA THR A 50 24.71 -7.16 -17.86
C THR A 50 25.89 -6.39 -17.22
N SER A 51 25.78 -5.07 -17.23
CA SER A 51 26.65 -4.18 -16.43
C SER A 51 26.04 -3.78 -15.09
N GLU A 52 24.80 -4.20 -14.84
CA GLU A 52 24.10 -4.01 -13.58
C GLU A 52 24.57 -5.03 -12.54
N THR A 53 24.38 -4.67 -11.28
CA THR A 53 24.69 -5.52 -10.12
C THR A 53 23.42 -6.05 -9.45
N GLU A 54 22.34 -6.09 -10.23
CA GLU A 54 21.07 -6.69 -9.84
C GLU A 54 20.42 -7.44 -11.01
N CYS A 55 19.60 -8.44 -10.70
CA CYS A 55 18.87 -9.20 -11.70
C CYS A 55 17.53 -9.70 -11.16
N ASP A 56 16.46 -9.39 -11.89
CA ASP A 56 15.15 -9.98 -11.66
C ASP A 56 15.10 -11.40 -12.23
N VAL A 57 14.91 -12.36 -11.33
CA VAL A 57 14.89 -13.80 -11.62
C VAL A 57 13.56 -14.43 -11.24
N THR A 58 12.53 -13.62 -11.03
CA THR A 58 11.20 -14.04 -10.61
C THR A 58 10.60 -15.12 -11.51
N ASP A 59 10.74 -14.97 -12.83
CA ASP A 59 10.11 -15.81 -13.85
C ASP A 59 10.67 -17.24 -13.92
N VAL A 60 11.91 -17.44 -13.44
CA VAL A 60 12.60 -18.75 -13.44
C VAL A 60 12.47 -19.51 -12.12
N LEU A 61 11.82 -18.93 -11.10
CA LEU A 61 11.66 -19.50 -9.77
C LEU A 61 10.24 -20.02 -9.49
N ARG A 62 9.55 -20.54 -10.53
CA ARG A 62 8.13 -20.93 -10.44
C ARG A 62 7.88 -22.08 -9.47
N ASN A 63 8.83 -23.00 -9.30
CA ASN A 63 8.69 -24.10 -8.35
C ASN A 63 9.07 -23.65 -6.94
N VAL A 64 8.09 -23.11 -6.21
CA VAL A 64 8.31 -22.48 -4.91
C VAL A 64 8.89 -23.40 -3.83
N LYS A 65 8.77 -24.73 -4.00
CA LYS A 65 9.26 -25.74 -3.04
C LYS A 65 10.69 -26.21 -3.34
N GLU A 66 11.25 -25.82 -4.48
CA GLU A 66 12.57 -26.23 -4.92
C GLU A 66 13.67 -25.42 -4.24
N THR A 67 14.88 -25.99 -4.20
CA THR A 67 16.10 -25.30 -3.77
C THR A 67 16.82 -24.77 -4.99
N TYR A 68 17.09 -23.47 -4.97
CA TYR A 68 17.81 -22.76 -6.01
C TYR A 68 19.14 -22.23 -5.51
N THR A 69 20.12 -22.19 -6.40
CA THR A 69 21.37 -21.43 -6.26
C THR A 69 21.56 -20.57 -7.50
N ALA A 70 22.16 -19.39 -7.32
CA ALA A 70 22.50 -18.50 -8.41
C ALA A 70 24.00 -18.50 -8.61
N HIS A 71 24.42 -18.71 -9.84
CA HIS A 71 25.81 -18.59 -10.27
C HIS A 71 25.93 -17.27 -11.03
N ILE A 72 26.85 -16.41 -10.59
CA ILE A 72 27.09 -15.12 -11.23
C ILE A 72 28.43 -15.21 -11.96
N LEU A 73 28.34 -15.44 -13.27
CA LEU A 73 29.48 -15.62 -14.14
C LEU A 73 30.02 -14.27 -14.56
N SER A 74 31.34 -14.10 -14.51
CA SER A 74 32.03 -12.90 -15.00
C SER A 74 32.60 -13.21 -16.37
N VAL A 75 32.17 -12.45 -17.38
CA VAL A 75 32.42 -12.78 -18.80
C VAL A 75 32.89 -11.56 -19.59
N ARG A 76 33.66 -11.79 -20.66
CA ARG A 76 33.90 -10.80 -21.72
C ARG A 76 33.10 -11.16 -22.98
N PRO A 77 32.66 -10.19 -23.80
CA PRO A 77 31.87 -10.46 -25.01
C PRO A 77 32.55 -11.38 -26.03
N VAL A 78 33.88 -11.43 -26.04
CA VAL A 78 34.70 -12.18 -27.02
C VAL A 78 35.00 -13.62 -26.54
N GLU A 79 34.71 -13.95 -25.28
CA GLU A 79 35.10 -15.23 -24.65
C GLU A 79 33.97 -16.28 -24.65
N MET A 80 32.82 -16.02 -25.30
CA MET A 80 31.68 -16.97 -25.35
C MET A 80 31.93 -18.21 -26.25
N ASP A 81 32.96 -18.19 -27.10
CA ASP A 81 33.38 -19.33 -27.94
C ASP A 81 34.55 -20.14 -27.33
N ASN A 82 34.99 -19.79 -26.12
CA ASN A 82 36.02 -20.54 -25.40
C ASN A 82 35.40 -21.69 -24.58
N PHE A 83 36.01 -22.87 -24.63
CA PHE A 83 35.59 -24.05 -23.85
C PHE A 83 35.88 -23.94 -22.34
N GLU A 84 36.51 -22.86 -21.90
CA GLU A 84 36.88 -22.64 -20.50
C GLU A 84 35.72 -22.01 -19.74
N GLU A 85 35.35 -22.61 -18.60
CA GLU A 85 34.23 -22.13 -17.79
C GLU A 85 34.57 -20.75 -17.19
N PRO A 86 33.73 -19.72 -17.41
CA PRO A 86 33.99 -18.39 -16.87
C PRO A 86 34.04 -18.40 -15.34
N PRO A 87 34.87 -17.55 -14.69
CA PRO A 87 34.90 -17.47 -13.24
C PRO A 87 33.55 -17.00 -12.69
N PHE A 88 33.04 -17.70 -11.68
CA PHE A 88 31.73 -17.42 -11.10
C PHE A 88 31.75 -17.47 -9.57
N ALA A 89 30.76 -16.81 -8.98
CA ALA A 89 30.46 -16.94 -7.56
C ALA A 89 29.05 -17.50 -7.36
N VAL A 90 28.85 -18.21 -6.26
CA VAL A 90 27.61 -18.92 -5.95
C VAL A 90 26.90 -18.25 -4.78
N SER A 91 25.59 -18.06 -4.91
CA SER A 91 24.76 -17.53 -3.83
C SER A 91 24.44 -18.58 -2.76
N GLU A 92 23.96 -18.11 -1.61
CA GLU A 92 23.33 -19.00 -0.63
C GLU A 92 22.10 -19.70 -1.23
N LYS A 93 21.75 -20.86 -0.65
CA LYS A 93 20.56 -21.62 -1.07
C LYS A 93 19.29 -20.82 -0.81
N PHE A 94 18.46 -20.71 -1.83
CA PHE A 94 17.15 -20.06 -1.78
C PHE A 94 16.04 -21.08 -1.97
N ILE A 95 15.09 -21.11 -1.05
CA ILE A 95 13.86 -21.92 -1.18
C ILE A 95 12.70 -20.96 -0.98
N PRO A 96 11.95 -20.58 -2.04
CA PRO A 96 10.91 -19.55 -1.92
C PRO A 96 9.90 -19.83 -0.80
N TYR A 97 9.46 -21.08 -0.69
CA TYR A 97 8.50 -21.54 0.31
C TYR A 97 9.11 -21.79 1.70
N SER A 98 10.43 -21.71 1.88
CA SER A 98 11.11 -22.36 3.00
C SER A 98 10.49 -22.12 4.36
N GLN A 99 10.45 -23.19 5.15
CA GLN A 99 10.10 -23.18 6.56
C GLN A 99 11.32 -23.40 7.46
N LYS A 100 12.50 -23.66 6.86
CA LYS A 100 13.73 -24.05 7.56
C LYS A 100 14.70 -22.88 7.64
N LYS A 101 15.49 -22.85 8.73
CA LYS A 101 16.46 -21.79 9.07
C LYS A 101 17.68 -21.70 8.12
N VAL A 102 17.94 -22.72 7.31
CA VAL A 102 19.21 -22.87 6.56
C VAL A 102 19.15 -22.26 5.15
N SER A 103 18.03 -21.68 4.73
CA SER A 103 17.86 -21.12 3.38
C SER A 103 17.14 -19.78 3.44
N VAL A 104 17.55 -18.84 2.59
CA VAL A 104 16.77 -17.60 2.38
C VAL A 104 15.41 -17.95 1.78
N CYS A 105 14.37 -17.19 2.14
CA CYS A 105 12.99 -17.43 1.74
C CYS A 105 12.23 -16.14 1.44
N VAL A 106 11.03 -16.27 0.87
CA VAL A 106 10.17 -15.13 0.51
C VAL A 106 9.59 -14.47 1.75
N LEU A 107 9.65 -13.14 1.82
CA LEU A 107 8.92 -12.34 2.80
C LEU A 107 7.50 -12.06 2.32
N VAL A 108 6.52 -12.18 3.21
CA VAL A 108 5.13 -11.80 2.96
C VAL A 108 4.94 -10.34 3.33
N SER A 109 4.34 -9.54 2.45
CA SER A 109 4.01 -8.13 2.71
C SER A 109 2.58 -7.84 2.30
N LEU A 110 1.78 -7.29 3.22
CA LEU A 110 0.36 -7.02 3.01
C LEU A 110 0.09 -5.54 2.83
N THR A 111 -0.90 -5.23 2.01
CA THR A 111 -1.41 -3.88 1.83
C THR A 111 -2.72 -3.75 2.59
N ALA A 112 -2.73 -2.94 3.65
CA ALA A 112 -3.98 -2.61 4.33
C ALA A 112 -4.85 -1.74 3.41
N THR A 113 -6.06 -2.20 3.11
CA THR A 113 -7.04 -1.43 2.33
C THR A 113 -7.83 -0.50 3.24
N LYS A 114 -8.33 0.61 2.69
CA LYS A 114 -9.28 1.51 3.38
C LYS A 114 -10.68 0.90 3.57
N ASP A 115 -10.81 -0.41 3.38
CA ASP A 115 -12.06 -1.15 3.50
C ASP A 115 -12.21 -1.63 4.96
N TYR A 116 -12.47 -0.66 5.84
CA TYR A 116 -12.74 -0.91 7.25
C TYR A 116 -13.93 -0.08 7.69
N SER A 117 -14.69 -0.59 8.65
CA SER A 117 -15.83 0.13 9.22
C SER A 117 -15.90 -0.06 10.72
N GLN A 118 -16.17 1.02 11.44
CA GLN A 118 -16.43 0.98 12.87
C GLN A 118 -17.89 1.38 13.11
N LYS A 119 -18.71 0.45 13.58
CA LYS A 119 -20.12 0.67 13.91
C LYS A 119 -20.35 0.30 15.36
N GLY A 120 -20.67 1.30 16.18
CA GLY A 120 -20.84 1.11 17.62
C GLY A 120 -19.56 0.55 18.26
N SER A 121 -19.66 -0.64 18.84
CA SER A 121 -18.56 -1.35 19.50
C SER A 121 -17.85 -2.36 18.60
N LYS A 122 -18.12 -2.40 17.29
CA LYS A 122 -17.49 -3.35 16.37
C LYS A 122 -16.63 -2.63 15.34
N LEU A 123 -15.39 -3.08 15.18
CA LEU A 123 -14.49 -2.71 14.11
C LEU A 123 -14.33 -3.91 13.16
N ASN A 124 -14.73 -3.72 11.92
CA ASN A 124 -14.51 -4.67 10.84
C ASN A 124 -13.34 -4.17 9.97
N VAL A 125 -12.35 -5.02 9.76
CA VAL A 125 -11.20 -4.74 8.88
C VAL A 125 -11.15 -5.81 7.80
N VAL A 126 -11.27 -5.38 6.55
CA VAL A 126 -11.08 -6.23 5.38
C VAL A 126 -9.76 -5.83 4.72
N PHE A 127 -8.97 -6.83 4.33
CA PHE A 127 -7.74 -6.63 3.58
C PHE A 127 -7.74 -7.50 2.32
N LYS A 128 -6.91 -7.12 1.35
CA LYS A 128 -6.76 -7.87 0.10
C LYS A 128 -5.45 -8.65 0.13
N ASP A 129 -5.51 -9.86 -0.38
CA ASP A 129 -4.30 -10.63 -0.58
C ASP A 129 -3.44 -9.99 -1.66
N PRO A 130 -2.13 -9.84 -1.41
CA PRO A 130 -1.20 -9.44 -2.44
C PRO A 130 -1.15 -10.52 -3.53
N LEU A 131 -1.23 -10.05 -4.77
CA LEU A 131 -0.99 -10.88 -5.95
C LEU A 131 0.51 -11.12 -6.11
N THR A 132 0.84 -12.31 -6.63
CA THR A 132 2.20 -12.71 -6.95
C THR A 132 2.43 -12.65 -8.45
N PRO A 133 3.70 -12.62 -8.90
CA PRO A 133 4.02 -12.68 -10.33
C PRO A 133 3.70 -14.02 -11.00
N TYR A 134 3.28 -15.05 -10.24
CA TYR A 134 2.95 -16.36 -10.78
C TYR A 134 1.52 -16.41 -11.28
N ILE A 135 1.32 -17.11 -12.39
CA ILE A 135 0.05 -17.15 -13.11
C ILE A 135 -0.49 -18.57 -13.10
N PHE A 136 -1.77 -18.73 -12.82
CA PHE A 136 -2.49 -19.98 -13.00
C PHE A 136 -2.64 -20.33 -14.50
N PRO A 137 -2.94 -21.59 -14.85
CA PRO A 137 -3.18 -21.98 -16.25
C PRO A 137 -4.29 -21.19 -16.95
N ASN A 138 -5.23 -20.62 -16.20
CA ASN A 138 -6.33 -19.80 -16.69
C ASN A 138 -5.94 -18.33 -16.98
N GLY A 139 -4.67 -17.93 -16.75
CA GLY A 139 -4.18 -16.58 -16.96
C GLY A 139 -4.34 -15.61 -15.78
N SER A 140 -4.95 -16.01 -14.66
CA SER A 140 -5.05 -15.15 -13.47
C SER A 140 -3.80 -15.26 -12.58
N PHE A 141 -3.42 -14.15 -11.94
CA PHE A 141 -2.33 -14.15 -10.97
C PHE A 141 -2.69 -14.95 -9.71
N GLN A 142 -1.73 -15.70 -9.19
CA GLN A 142 -1.84 -16.40 -7.92
C GLN A 142 -1.67 -15.39 -6.78
N SER A 143 -2.49 -15.48 -5.74
CA SER A 143 -2.30 -14.75 -4.49
C SER A 143 -1.26 -15.43 -3.60
N ILE A 144 -0.79 -14.72 -2.57
CA ILE A 144 0.07 -15.33 -1.54
C ILE A 144 -0.65 -16.48 -0.82
N GLN A 145 -1.97 -16.36 -0.60
CA GLN A 145 -2.78 -17.41 0.03
C GLN A 145 -2.89 -18.66 -0.85
N ASP A 146 -2.93 -18.53 -2.18
CA ASP A 146 -2.96 -19.69 -3.09
C ASP A 146 -1.69 -20.55 -2.97
N ILE A 147 -0.56 -19.92 -2.66
CA ILE A 147 0.74 -20.58 -2.54
C ILE A 147 0.92 -21.19 -1.14
N PHE A 148 0.71 -20.41 -0.08
CA PHE A 148 0.91 -20.88 1.30
C PHE A 148 -0.28 -21.64 1.89
N GLN A 149 -1.47 -21.45 1.33
CA GLN A 149 -2.68 -22.16 1.73
C GLN A 149 -2.90 -22.11 3.24
N HIS A 150 -2.96 -23.27 3.90
CA HIS A 150 -3.21 -23.40 5.33
C HIS A 150 -2.02 -22.99 6.23
N ASP A 151 -0.83 -22.79 5.65
CA ASP A 151 0.37 -22.36 6.37
C ASP A 151 0.41 -20.86 6.61
N LEU A 152 -0.45 -20.08 5.93
CA LEU A 152 -0.56 -18.64 6.11
C LEU A 152 -1.74 -18.27 7.00
N GLU A 153 -1.46 -17.43 7.98
CA GLU A 153 -2.42 -16.80 8.87
C GLU A 153 -2.24 -15.28 8.84
N TYR A 154 -3.27 -14.55 9.22
CA TYR A 154 -3.25 -13.10 9.27
C TYR A 154 -3.43 -12.62 10.69
N LYS A 155 -2.64 -11.63 11.08
CA LYS A 155 -2.69 -11.04 12.40
C LYS A 155 -2.96 -9.55 12.32
N LEU A 156 -4.05 -9.12 12.96
CA LEU A 156 -4.40 -7.72 13.14
C LEU A 156 -3.81 -7.25 14.46
N TYR A 157 -3.03 -6.17 14.42
CA TYR A 157 -2.62 -5.43 15.60
C TYR A 157 -3.41 -4.14 15.65
N TYR A 158 -4.06 -3.86 16.78
CA TYR A 158 -4.92 -2.70 16.93
C TYR A 158 -4.78 -2.08 18.32
N TRP A 159 -4.92 -0.77 18.41
CA TRP A 159 -4.86 -0.02 19.66
C TRP A 159 -5.77 1.19 19.60
N LYS A 160 -6.23 1.61 20.77
CA LYS A 160 -7.01 2.83 20.94
C LYS A 160 -6.09 4.02 20.75
N ASP A 161 -6.46 5.02 19.97
CA ASP A 161 -5.71 6.27 19.88
C ASP A 161 -6.09 7.18 21.06
N PRO A 162 -5.13 7.70 21.89
CA PRO A 162 -3.66 7.69 21.77
C PRO A 162 -2.93 6.69 22.71
N SER A 163 -3.57 5.59 23.09
CA SER A 163 -2.98 4.56 23.96
C SER A 163 -1.77 3.87 23.33
N SER A 164 -0.82 3.47 24.18
CA SER A 164 0.32 2.63 23.80
C SER A 164 0.03 1.12 23.83
N GLY A 165 -1.06 0.69 24.48
CA GLY A 165 -1.42 -0.71 24.64
C GLY A 165 -1.96 -1.33 23.34
N LYS A 166 -1.16 -2.20 22.71
CA LYS A 166 -1.55 -2.94 21.51
C LYS A 166 -2.24 -4.25 21.88
N LYS A 167 -3.36 -4.51 21.22
CA LYS A 167 -4.06 -5.79 21.19
C LYS A 167 -3.84 -6.46 19.85
N ASP A 168 -4.00 -7.77 19.81
CA ASP A 168 -3.89 -8.53 18.58
C ASP A 168 -4.89 -9.67 18.48
N VAL A 169 -5.24 -10.02 17.26
CA VAL A 169 -6.09 -11.17 16.92
C VAL A 169 -5.58 -11.81 15.64
N THR A 170 -5.69 -13.14 15.56
CA THR A 170 -5.31 -13.91 14.37
C THR A 170 -6.55 -14.49 13.70
N THR A 171 -6.54 -14.53 12.38
CA THR A 171 -7.56 -15.20 11.56
C THR A 171 -6.91 -15.93 10.38
N LYS A 172 -7.66 -16.84 9.77
CA LYS A 172 -7.32 -17.46 8.47
C LYS A 172 -8.15 -16.89 7.31
N SER A 173 -9.09 -16.00 7.60
CA SER A 173 -9.93 -15.31 6.62
C SER A 173 -9.38 -13.93 6.25
N HIS A 174 -9.99 -13.29 5.26
CA HIS A 174 -9.65 -11.92 4.83
C HIS A 174 -10.36 -10.82 5.61
N ASN A 175 -11.04 -11.20 6.69
CA ASN A 175 -11.83 -10.29 7.53
C ASN A 175 -11.48 -10.47 9.01
N PHE A 176 -11.39 -9.33 9.70
CA PHE A 176 -11.31 -9.29 11.15
C PHE A 176 -12.54 -8.58 11.69
N GLU A 177 -13.17 -9.19 12.68
CA GLU A 177 -14.23 -8.55 13.47
C GLU A 177 -13.76 -8.47 14.92
N VAL A 178 -13.50 -7.25 15.42
CA VAL A 178 -13.02 -7.04 16.79
C VAL A 178 -13.91 -6.06 17.54
N THR A 179 -14.08 -6.33 18.84
CA THR A 179 -14.83 -5.45 19.74
C THR A 179 -13.94 -4.29 20.21
N VAL A 180 -14.47 -3.07 20.11
CA VAL A 180 -13.81 -1.81 20.42
C VAL A 180 -14.70 -0.90 21.27
N ASP A 181 -14.11 0.09 21.93
CA ASP A 181 -14.84 1.06 22.73
C ASP A 181 -15.68 1.98 21.83
N ILE A 182 -16.94 2.20 22.21
CA ILE A 182 -17.85 3.09 21.49
C ILE A 182 -17.32 4.53 21.53
N GLY A 183 -17.37 5.22 20.38
CA GLY A 183 -17.00 6.65 20.28
C GLY A 183 -15.51 6.92 20.44
N LYS A 184 -14.65 5.91 20.23
CA LYS A 184 -13.19 6.04 20.32
C LYS A 184 -12.55 5.65 18.99
N ASN A 185 -11.48 6.36 18.66
CA ASN A 185 -10.66 6.08 17.49
C ASN A 185 -9.68 4.95 17.78
N TYR A 186 -9.44 4.13 16.77
CA TYR A 186 -8.51 3.00 16.82
C TYR A 186 -7.59 3.05 15.63
N CYS A 187 -6.32 2.74 15.86
CA CYS A 187 -5.35 2.53 14.80
C CYS A 187 -4.98 1.06 14.73
N PHE A 188 -4.64 0.59 13.53
CA PHE A 188 -4.32 -0.81 13.30
C PHE A 188 -3.38 -1.01 12.11
N TYR A 189 -2.72 -2.16 12.09
CA TYR A 189 -2.01 -2.70 10.92
C TYR A 189 -2.20 -4.22 10.87
N VAL A 190 -2.08 -4.78 9.68
CA VAL A 190 -2.19 -6.22 9.43
C VAL A 190 -0.81 -6.78 9.06
N GLN A 191 -0.55 -8.03 9.43
CA GLN A 191 0.68 -8.74 9.14
C GLN A 191 0.37 -10.19 8.79
N GLY A 192 1.00 -10.72 7.74
CA GLY A 192 0.94 -12.14 7.41
C GLY A 192 1.88 -12.93 8.32
N ILE A 193 1.48 -14.12 8.75
CA ILE A 193 2.25 -14.99 9.63
C ILE A 193 2.26 -16.39 9.03
N ILE A 194 3.44 -16.99 8.97
CA ILE A 194 3.60 -18.40 8.61
C ILE A 194 4.10 -19.13 9.86
N PRO A 195 3.22 -19.68 10.71
CA PRO A 195 3.58 -20.16 12.04
C PRO A 195 4.64 -21.26 12.04
N SER A 196 4.70 -22.05 10.97
CA SER A 196 5.65 -23.15 10.77
C SER A 196 7.10 -22.67 10.58
N ARG A 197 7.32 -21.40 10.21
CA ARG A 197 8.65 -20.83 10.01
C ARG A 197 9.36 -20.55 11.34
N ARG A 198 10.66 -20.86 11.38
CA ARG A 198 11.55 -20.49 12.49
C ARG A 198 12.02 -19.02 12.41
N GLU A 199 12.35 -18.57 11.21
CA GLU A 199 12.78 -17.19 10.91
C GLU A 199 11.88 -16.63 9.81
N ASN A 200 11.74 -15.29 9.74
CA ASN A 200 10.78 -14.64 8.83
C ASN A 200 9.35 -15.19 8.96
N ARG A 201 8.99 -15.60 10.18
CA ARG A 201 7.64 -16.05 10.55
C ARG A 201 6.62 -14.94 10.38
N ASN A 202 6.98 -13.73 10.81
CA ASN A 202 6.15 -12.55 10.69
C ASN A 202 6.57 -11.80 9.43
N GLY A 203 5.62 -11.56 8.52
CA GLY A 203 5.83 -10.76 7.33
C GLY A 203 6.08 -9.28 7.62
N GLN A 204 6.16 -8.45 6.59
CA GLN A 204 6.24 -7.01 6.77
C GLN A 204 4.90 -6.47 7.31
N LYS A 205 4.98 -5.46 8.17
CA LYS A 205 3.79 -4.75 8.67
C LYS A 205 3.18 -3.93 7.54
N SER A 206 1.86 -3.95 7.41
CA SER A 206 1.17 -3.01 6.55
C SER A 206 1.33 -1.57 7.04
N MET A 207 0.92 -0.60 6.22
CA MET A 207 0.71 0.76 6.71
C MET A 207 -0.30 0.77 7.86
N VAL A 208 -0.12 1.73 8.78
CA VAL A 208 -1.05 1.96 9.88
C VAL A 208 -2.24 2.75 9.36
N LEU A 209 -3.46 2.26 9.62
CA LEU A 209 -4.71 2.96 9.34
C LEU A 209 -5.42 3.27 10.65
N CYS A 210 -6.14 4.40 10.69
CA CYS A 210 -6.86 4.83 11.88
C CYS A 210 -8.33 5.13 11.57
N THR A 211 -9.22 4.76 12.48
CA THR A 211 -10.63 5.09 12.41
C THR A 211 -10.87 6.53 12.85
N SER A 212 -11.94 7.12 12.35
CA SER A 212 -12.41 8.45 12.76
C SER A 212 -13.87 8.36 13.15
N VAL A 213 -14.14 7.81 14.33
CA VAL A 213 -15.49 7.77 14.90
C VAL A 213 -15.70 9.07 15.66
N GLY A 214 -16.39 10.03 15.05
CA GLY A 214 -16.70 11.31 15.68
C GLY A 214 -16.12 12.56 15.00
N ARG A 215 -15.58 12.45 13.78
CA ARG A 215 -15.67 13.61 12.87
C ARG A 215 -17.13 13.70 12.47
N ASN A 216 -17.90 14.41 13.29
CA ASN A 216 -19.28 14.71 13.01
C ASN A 216 -19.33 15.31 11.60
N ILE A 217 -20.46 15.13 10.92
CA ILE A 217 -20.77 15.77 9.63
C ILE A 217 -20.51 17.30 9.70
N LEU A 218 -20.46 17.88 10.90
CA LEU A 218 -20.08 19.26 11.20
C LEU A 218 -18.59 19.61 11.00
N ASP A 219 -17.67 18.65 11.06
CA ASP A 219 -16.22 18.88 10.86
C ASP A 219 -15.84 18.90 9.36
N GLU A 220 -16.71 18.37 8.49
CA GLU A 220 -16.55 18.41 7.04
C GLU A 220 -17.01 19.76 6.46
N TYR A 221 -18.02 20.37 7.08
CA TYR A 221 -18.39 21.76 6.86
C TYR A 221 -17.62 22.63 7.83
N GLY A 222 -16.35 22.89 7.54
CA GLY A 222 -15.49 23.76 8.37
C GLY A 222 -16.20 25.05 8.79
N THR A 223 -15.71 25.69 9.86
CA THR A 223 -16.23 26.94 10.46
C THR A 223 -16.67 28.01 9.45
N GLU A 224 -16.10 28.02 8.25
CA GLU A 224 -16.50 28.82 7.10
C GLU A 224 -17.98 28.68 6.71
N VAL A 225 -18.54 27.47 6.71
CA VAL A 225 -19.94 27.23 6.31
C VAL A 225 -20.92 27.84 7.32
N PHE A 226 -20.58 27.80 8.61
CA PHE A 226 -21.37 28.44 9.66
C PHE A 226 -21.33 29.97 9.57
N ILE A 227 -20.17 30.54 9.21
CA ILE A 227 -20.04 31.98 8.97
C ILE A 227 -20.90 32.39 7.77
N ILE A 228 -20.86 31.62 6.67
CA ILE A 228 -21.69 31.88 5.48
C ILE A 228 -23.18 31.82 5.83
N LEU A 229 -23.62 30.80 6.57
CA LEU A 229 -25.02 30.67 6.98
C LEU A 229 -25.48 31.85 7.86
N ALA A 230 -24.63 32.29 8.80
CA ALA A 230 -24.91 33.41 9.67
C ALA A 230 -25.01 34.73 8.89
N VAL A 231 -24.11 34.99 7.94
CA VAL A 231 -24.13 36.18 7.08
C VAL A 231 -25.41 36.22 6.24
N ILE A 232 -25.80 35.08 5.65
CA ILE A 232 -27.05 34.99 4.87
C ILE A 232 -28.26 35.28 5.76
N ALA A 233 -28.32 34.72 6.96
CA ALA A 233 -29.42 34.97 7.89
C ALA A 233 -29.53 36.47 8.25
N VAL A 234 -28.42 37.14 8.54
CA VAL A 234 -28.39 38.58 8.83
C VAL A 234 -28.80 39.41 7.61
N ALA A 235 -28.35 39.03 6.41
CA ALA A 235 -28.74 39.70 5.17
C ALA A 235 -30.25 39.60 4.90
N VAL A 236 -30.86 38.43 5.14
CA VAL A 236 -32.30 38.22 4.98
C VAL A 236 -33.10 39.03 5.99
N ILE A 237 -32.68 39.03 7.27
CA ILE A 237 -33.34 39.81 8.33
C ILE A 237 -33.25 41.31 8.05
N THR A 238 -32.09 41.81 7.63
CA THR A 238 -31.91 43.23 7.30
C THR A 238 -32.74 43.62 6.08
N LEU A 239 -32.80 42.82 5.02
CA LEU A 239 -33.70 43.05 3.89
C LEU A 239 -35.17 43.06 4.32
N ALA A 240 -35.57 42.11 5.17
CA ALA A 240 -36.94 42.01 5.67
C ALA A 240 -37.36 43.21 6.53
N ILE A 241 -36.42 43.91 7.18
CA ILE A 241 -36.71 45.14 7.95
C ILE A 241 -36.65 46.38 7.05
N VAL A 242 -35.64 46.48 6.19
CA VAL A 242 -35.41 47.67 5.35
C VAL A 242 -36.45 47.79 4.25
N LEU A 243 -36.86 46.69 3.60
CA LEU A 243 -37.86 46.71 2.52
C LEU A 243 -39.21 47.31 2.97
N PRO A 244 -39.83 46.86 4.09
CA PRO A 244 -41.05 47.48 4.60
C PRO A 244 -40.87 48.95 4.97
N VAL A 245 -39.74 49.32 5.59
CA VAL A 245 -39.49 50.71 6.00
C VAL A 245 -39.35 51.62 4.77
N VAL A 246 -38.62 51.20 3.74
CA VAL A 246 -38.45 51.95 2.48
C VAL A 246 -39.78 52.02 1.72
N LEU A 247 -40.54 50.93 1.64
CA LEU A 247 -41.87 50.92 1.01
C LEU A 247 -42.86 51.82 1.76
N CYS A 248 -42.84 51.82 3.10
CA CYS A 248 -43.65 52.71 3.93
C CYS A 248 -43.25 54.18 3.76
N LYS A 249 -41.95 54.50 3.73
CA LYS A 249 -41.45 55.86 3.47
C LYS A 249 -41.81 56.32 2.05
N ARG A 250 -41.68 55.47 1.03
CA ARG A 250 -42.10 55.78 -0.36
C ARG A 250 -43.60 55.96 -0.49
N LYS A 251 -44.43 55.15 0.19
CA LYS A 251 -45.89 55.35 0.24
C LYS A 251 -46.27 56.66 0.92
N LYS A 252 -45.62 57.03 2.03
CA LYS A 252 -45.84 58.33 2.70
C LYS A 252 -45.39 59.51 1.82
N ALA A 253 -44.25 59.42 1.15
CA ALA A 253 -43.77 60.45 0.21
C ALA A 253 -44.68 60.60 -1.02
N LYS A 254 -45.18 59.49 -1.60
CA LYS A 254 -46.17 59.53 -2.69
C LYS A 254 -47.49 60.17 -2.25
N LYS A 255 -48.00 59.83 -1.05
CA LYS A 255 -49.21 60.48 -0.50
C LYS A 255 -48.99 61.98 -0.27
N ALA A 256 -47.85 62.39 0.27
CA ALA A 256 -47.52 63.81 0.47
C ALA A 256 -47.38 64.58 -0.86
N ARG A 257 -46.84 63.95 -1.91
CA ARG A 257 -46.72 64.56 -3.24
C ARG A 257 -48.08 64.72 -3.93
N VAL A 258 -48.95 63.71 -3.84
CA VAL A 258 -50.33 63.77 -4.37
C VAL A 258 -51.19 64.80 -3.63
N VAL A 259 -50.99 65.01 -2.33
CA VAL A 259 -51.68 66.08 -1.58
C VAL A 259 -51.20 67.46 -2.03
N ARG A 260 -49.88 67.68 -2.19
CA ARG A 260 -49.34 68.94 -2.72
C ARG A 260 -49.78 69.24 -4.16
N GLU A 261 -49.91 68.22 -5.00
CA GLU A 261 -50.34 68.36 -6.40
C GLU A 261 -51.84 68.71 -6.48
N LYS A 262 -52.66 68.21 -5.54
CA LYS A 262 -54.08 68.60 -5.39
C LYS A 262 -54.26 70.01 -4.80
N GLU A 263 -53.39 70.46 -3.91
CA GLU A 263 -53.41 71.85 -3.41
C GLU A 263 -53.01 72.86 -4.50
N LEU A 264 -52.10 72.49 -5.41
CA LEU A 264 -51.73 73.35 -6.55
C LEU A 264 -52.80 73.42 -7.65
N LEU A 265 -53.65 72.39 -7.80
CA LEU A 265 -54.75 72.36 -8.78
C LEU A 265 -56.05 73.03 -8.29
N ASN A 266 -56.22 73.20 -6.98
CA ASN A 266 -57.35 73.90 -6.37
C ASN A 266 -57.04 75.38 -6.06
N GLY A 267 -55.90 75.88 -6.51
CA GLY A 267 -55.39 77.24 -6.29
C GLY A 267 -55.42 78.16 -7.52
N VAL A 268 -56.29 77.88 -8.50
CA VAL A 268 -56.63 78.79 -9.62
C VAL A 268 -58.15 78.88 -9.71
#